data_AF-A0A2Z6SEB7-F1
#
_entry.id   AF-A0A2Z6SEB7-F1
#
_cell.length_a   1.000
_cell.length_b   1.000
_cell.length_c   1.000
_cell.angle_alpha   90.00
_cell.angle_beta   90.00
_cell.angle_gamma   90.00
#
_symmetry.space_group_name_H-M   'P 1'
#
loop_
_entity.id
_entity.type
_entity.pdbx_description
1 polymer ?
#
loop_
_entity_poly.entity_id
_entity_poly.type
_entity_poly.pdbx_seq_one_letter_code
_entity_poly.pdbx_strand_id
1 'polypeptide(L)'
;MFYIKTVIPVLWREPWHNANYYNRNSLYTIITSSLSNDVKEFLTKKGIKTSDKSPAFDYLSFCKSIDIRIIDNIITTSSPLSEYNRFLLQEEIYSFLIKKCSEIKYLNIYDAFDLVYHPEAKISDDYDYTFLEYTLLDLHNLKVITIYSPLLLFNDDDFEEKLEIVAYRNLEILEVESINGYLQS
;
A
#
# COMPACT_ATOMS: atom_id res chain seq x y z
N MET A 1 -32.08 -2.99 -1.45
CA MET A 1 -31.10 -2.80 -2.55
C MET A 1 -30.47 -1.40 -2.57
N PHE A 2 -31.14 -0.34 -2.09
CA PHE A 2 -30.58 1.03 -2.02
C PHE A 2 -29.41 1.17 -1.01
N TYR A 3 -29.52 0.53 0.16
CA TYR A 3 -28.54 0.62 1.25
C TYR A 3 -27.12 0.14 0.88
N ILE A 4 -27.01 -0.96 0.12
CA ILE A 4 -25.71 -1.55 -0.28
C ILE A 4 -24.95 -0.60 -1.23
N LYS A 5 -25.66 0.04 -2.15
CA LYS A 5 -25.07 0.95 -3.15
C LYS A 5 -24.54 2.25 -2.54
N THR A 6 -25.05 2.66 -1.37
CA THR A 6 -24.58 3.87 -0.67
C THR A 6 -23.52 3.56 0.37
N VAL A 7 -23.62 2.41 1.06
CA VAL A 7 -22.68 2.05 2.14
C VAL A 7 -21.36 1.54 1.59
N ILE A 8 -21.36 0.72 0.53
CA ILE A 8 -20.13 0.17 -0.05
C ILE A 8 -19.15 1.29 -0.46
N PRO A 9 -19.53 2.29 -1.28
CA PRO A 9 -18.59 3.33 -1.70
C PRO A 9 -18.06 4.19 -0.56
N VAL A 10 -18.83 4.34 0.54
CA VAL A 10 -18.41 5.11 1.71
C VAL A 10 -17.39 4.32 2.53
N LEU A 11 -17.67 3.04 2.82
CA LEU A 11 -16.75 2.18 3.59
C LEU A 11 -15.46 1.89 2.83
N TRP A 12 -15.55 1.74 1.51
CA TRP A 12 -14.42 1.45 0.65
C TRP A 12 -13.70 2.69 0.15
N ARG A 13 -14.07 3.89 0.60
CA ARG A 13 -13.30 5.11 0.33
C ARG A 13 -11.91 5.02 0.97
N GLU A 14 -11.86 4.53 2.21
CA GLU A 14 -10.63 4.32 2.99
C GLU A 14 -10.66 2.92 3.64
N PRO A 15 -10.44 1.85 2.85
CA PRO A 15 -10.61 0.48 3.34
C PRO A 15 -9.56 0.11 4.41
N TRP A 16 -8.45 0.85 4.48
CA TRP A 16 -7.32 0.58 5.37
C TRP A 16 -7.58 0.96 6.82
N HIS A 17 -8.32 2.04 7.08
CA HIS A 17 -8.70 2.44 8.45
C HIS A 17 -9.55 1.34 9.12
N ASN A 18 -10.40 0.70 8.33
CA ASN A 18 -11.23 -0.41 8.76
C ASN A 18 -10.45 -1.74 8.85
N ALA A 19 -9.33 -1.91 8.16
CA ALA A 19 -8.51 -3.13 8.19
C ALA A 19 -7.96 -3.48 9.58
N ASN A 20 -7.86 -2.50 10.48
CA ASN A 20 -7.47 -2.74 11.88
C ASN A 20 -8.59 -3.37 12.71
N TYR A 21 -9.86 -3.22 12.30
CA TYR A 21 -11.04 -3.75 12.99
C TYR A 21 -11.70 -4.93 12.26
N TYR A 22 -11.57 -4.98 10.93
CA TYR A 22 -12.11 -6.04 10.07
C TYR A 22 -11.03 -7.07 9.70
N ASN A 23 -11.49 -8.24 9.24
CA ASN A 23 -10.63 -9.38 8.92
C ASN A 23 -9.64 -9.06 7.77
N ARG A 24 -8.36 -8.84 8.10
CA ARG A 24 -7.24 -8.59 7.15
C ARG A 24 -7.20 -9.61 6.01
N ASN A 25 -7.53 -10.87 6.29
CA ASN A 25 -7.56 -11.92 5.27
C ASN A 25 -8.65 -11.67 4.22
N SER A 26 -9.74 -10.99 4.59
CA SER A 26 -10.79 -10.61 3.62
C SER A 26 -10.29 -9.53 2.66
N LEU A 27 -9.54 -8.54 3.13
CA LEU A 27 -8.91 -7.54 2.25
C LEU A 27 -7.89 -8.19 1.33
N TYR A 28 -7.02 -9.05 1.86
CA TYR A 28 -6.08 -9.83 1.07
C TYR A 28 -6.78 -10.64 -0.04
N THR A 29 -7.87 -11.32 0.33
CA THR A 29 -8.67 -12.11 -0.62
C THR A 29 -9.26 -11.22 -1.70
N ILE A 30 -9.86 -10.08 -1.34
CA ILE A 30 -10.46 -9.16 -2.32
C ILE A 30 -9.41 -8.62 -3.29
N ILE A 31 -8.24 -8.20 -2.79
CA ILE A 31 -7.15 -7.68 -3.60
C ILE A 31 -6.64 -8.77 -4.56
N THR A 32 -6.21 -9.91 -4.02
CA THR A 32 -5.63 -11.00 -4.82
C THR A 32 -6.62 -11.62 -5.80
N SER A 33 -7.90 -11.69 -5.44
CA SER A 33 -8.95 -12.14 -6.35
C SER A 33 -9.24 -11.18 -7.50
N SER A 34 -8.93 -9.90 -7.33
CA SER A 34 -9.14 -8.88 -8.35
C SER A 34 -7.99 -8.75 -9.34
N LEU A 35 -6.86 -9.43 -9.09
CA LEU A 35 -5.72 -9.49 -10.01
C LEU A 35 -6.10 -10.13 -11.35
N SER A 36 -5.39 -9.75 -12.42
CA SER A 36 -5.56 -10.37 -13.73
C SER A 36 -5.15 -11.85 -13.71
N ASN A 37 -5.68 -12.63 -14.65
CA ASN A 37 -5.36 -14.06 -14.74
C ASN A 37 -3.86 -14.28 -14.99
N ASP A 38 -3.21 -13.42 -15.78
CA ASP A 38 -1.79 -13.51 -16.08
C ASP A 38 -0.94 -13.34 -14.81
N VAL A 39 -1.28 -12.35 -13.97
CA VAL A 39 -0.61 -12.12 -12.68
C VAL A 39 -0.85 -13.29 -11.74
N LYS A 40 -2.09 -13.81 -11.66
CA LYS A 40 -2.41 -14.99 -10.84
C LYS A 40 -1.64 -16.23 -11.28
N GLU A 41 -1.48 -16.45 -12.58
CA GLU A 41 -0.68 -17.54 -13.13
C GLU A 41 0.80 -17.37 -12.78
N PHE A 42 1.34 -16.16 -12.93
CA PHE A 42 2.72 -15.83 -12.53
C PHE A 42 2.98 -16.10 -11.05
N LEU A 43 2.10 -15.60 -10.16
CA LEU A 43 2.19 -15.82 -8.72
C LEU A 43 2.08 -17.32 -8.37
N THR A 44 1.20 -18.05 -9.04
CA THR A 44 1.04 -19.50 -8.84
C THR A 44 2.31 -20.27 -9.22
N LYS A 45 2.99 -19.89 -10.31
CA LYS A 45 4.29 -20.47 -10.70
C LYS A 45 5.38 -20.23 -9.65
N LYS A 46 5.27 -19.16 -8.86
CA LYS A 46 6.15 -18.86 -7.71
C LYS A 46 5.71 -19.52 -6.40
N GLY A 47 4.64 -20.32 -6.42
CA GLY A 47 4.08 -21.00 -5.25
C GLY A 47 3.15 -20.14 -4.40
N ILE A 48 2.78 -18.95 -4.87
CA ILE A 48 1.90 -18.01 -4.17
C ILE A 48 0.46 -18.31 -4.58
N LYS A 49 -0.36 -18.74 -3.62
CA LYS A 49 -1.77 -19.05 -3.87
C LYS A 49 -2.59 -17.77 -3.84
N THR A 50 -3.30 -17.49 -4.92
CA THR A 50 -4.33 -16.45 -4.98
C THR A 50 -5.72 -17.07 -4.94
N SER A 51 -6.76 -16.27 -4.68
CA SER A 51 -8.13 -16.79 -4.68
C SER A 51 -8.80 -16.57 -6.04
N ASP A 52 -9.34 -17.64 -6.63
CA ASP A 52 -10.10 -17.59 -7.89
C ASP A 52 -11.50 -17.01 -7.73
N LYS A 53 -11.93 -16.70 -6.49
CA LYS A 53 -13.27 -16.18 -6.22
C LYS A 53 -13.38 -14.72 -6.62
N SER A 54 -14.12 -14.43 -7.69
CA SER A 54 -14.41 -13.04 -8.05
C SER A 54 -15.18 -12.33 -6.93
N PRO A 55 -14.79 -11.12 -6.52
CA PRO A 55 -15.54 -10.33 -5.55
C PRO A 55 -16.96 -10.04 -6.06
N ALA A 56 -17.94 -10.01 -5.15
CA ALA A 56 -19.33 -9.73 -5.51
C ALA A 56 -19.56 -8.30 -6.06
N PHE A 57 -18.64 -7.39 -5.79
CA PHE A 57 -18.67 -5.99 -6.23
C PHE A 57 -17.26 -5.52 -6.55
N ASP A 58 -17.12 -4.52 -7.41
CA ASP A 58 -15.84 -3.85 -7.67
C ASP A 58 -15.52 -2.86 -6.54
N TYR A 59 -15.18 -3.40 -5.38
CA TYR A 59 -14.89 -2.64 -4.17
C TYR A 59 -13.75 -1.64 -4.35
N LEU A 60 -12.69 -2.05 -5.08
CA LEU A 60 -11.47 -1.26 -5.25
C LEU A 60 -11.68 -0.02 -6.12
N SER A 61 -12.69 -0.01 -7.00
CA SER A 61 -13.06 1.18 -7.77
C SER A 61 -13.47 2.38 -6.89
N PHE A 62 -13.88 2.13 -5.65
CA PHE A 62 -14.26 3.19 -4.69
C PHE A 62 -13.10 3.64 -3.81
N CYS A 63 -11.96 2.93 -3.86
CA CYS A 63 -10.80 3.21 -3.05
C CYS A 63 -10.17 4.55 -3.43
N LYS A 64 -10.02 5.43 -2.44
CA LYS A 64 -9.40 6.76 -2.61
C LYS A 64 -8.14 6.94 -1.78
N SER A 65 -7.70 5.89 -1.10
CA SER A 65 -6.50 5.92 -0.29
C SER A 65 -5.59 4.74 -0.60
N ILE A 66 -4.29 4.87 -0.33
CA ILE A 66 -3.35 3.75 -0.19
C ILE A 66 -2.66 3.90 1.16
N ASP A 67 -2.53 2.80 1.91
CA ASP A 67 -1.77 2.75 3.17
C ASP A 67 -0.76 1.60 3.08
N ILE A 68 0.50 1.96 2.86
CA ILE A 68 1.60 1.02 2.55
C ILE A 68 1.78 0.02 3.70
N ARG A 69 1.85 0.52 4.93
CA ARG A 69 2.02 -0.31 6.14
C ARG A 69 0.90 -1.32 6.32
N ILE A 70 -0.35 -0.90 6.13
CA ILE A 70 -1.50 -1.81 6.24
C ILE A 70 -1.46 -2.87 5.14
N ILE A 71 -1.15 -2.50 3.90
CA ILE A 71 -1.04 -3.45 2.78
C ILE A 71 0.08 -4.45 3.04
N ASP A 72 1.26 -4.00 3.45
CA ASP A 72 2.41 -4.86 3.76
C ASP A 72 2.12 -5.80 4.93
N ASN A 73 1.42 -5.31 5.95
CA ASN A 73 0.98 -6.14 7.06
C ASN A 73 -0.02 -7.21 6.60
N ILE A 74 -0.99 -6.85 5.76
CA ILE A 74 -1.96 -7.78 5.19
C ILE A 74 -1.24 -8.88 4.39
N ILE A 75 -0.27 -8.52 3.55
CA ILE A 75 0.52 -9.46 2.75
C ILE A 75 1.32 -10.40 3.65
N THR A 76 2.03 -9.85 4.64
CA THR A 76 2.91 -10.59 5.55
C THR A 76 2.13 -11.56 6.45
N THR A 77 0.94 -11.16 6.92
CA THR A 77 0.12 -11.99 7.81
C THR A 77 -0.72 -13.04 7.07
N SER A 78 -1.10 -12.77 5.82
CA SER A 78 -1.98 -13.66 5.05
C SER A 78 -1.26 -14.82 4.38
N SER A 79 0.07 -14.75 4.21
CA SER A 79 0.85 -15.83 3.60
C SER A 79 2.29 -15.87 4.13
N PRO A 80 2.75 -17.00 4.71
CA PRO A 80 4.15 -17.15 5.09
C PRO A 80 5.01 -17.34 3.83
N LEU A 81 5.47 -16.24 3.26
CA LEU A 81 6.31 -16.20 2.06
C LEU A 81 7.79 -15.98 2.43
N SER A 82 8.70 -16.47 1.58
CA SER A 82 10.08 -15.99 1.58
C SER A 82 10.10 -14.49 1.25
N GLU A 83 11.18 -13.81 1.65
CA GLU A 83 11.33 -12.37 1.44
C GLU A 83 11.22 -11.99 -0.04
N TYR A 84 11.89 -12.74 -0.92
CA TYR A 84 11.82 -12.57 -2.37
C TYR A 84 10.38 -12.73 -2.92
N ASN A 85 9.65 -13.76 -2.49
CA ASN A 85 8.27 -13.96 -2.96
C ASN A 85 7.30 -12.91 -2.40
N ARG A 86 7.56 -12.41 -1.18
CA ARG A 86 6.81 -11.30 -0.59
C ARG A 86 7.02 -10.01 -1.39
N PHE A 87 8.26 -9.70 -1.75
CA PHE A 87 8.59 -8.55 -2.60
C PHE A 87 7.86 -8.61 -3.96
N LEU A 88 7.94 -9.74 -4.68
CA LEU A 88 7.23 -9.90 -5.94
C LEU A 88 5.71 -9.73 -5.80
N LEU A 89 5.13 -10.21 -4.70
CA LEU A 89 3.70 -10.04 -4.45
C LEU A 89 3.34 -8.59 -4.15
N GLN A 90 4.18 -7.87 -3.40
CA GLN A 90 4.02 -6.44 -3.14
C GLN A 90 4.03 -5.66 -4.46
N GLU A 91 5.05 -5.88 -5.30
CA GLU A 91 5.21 -5.22 -6.61
C GLU A 91 3.94 -5.33 -7.47
N GLU A 92 3.42 -6.55 -7.61
CA GLU A 92 2.20 -6.82 -8.39
C GLU A 92 0.95 -6.19 -7.77
N ILE A 93 0.82 -6.22 -6.43
CA ILE A 93 -0.32 -5.64 -5.73
C ILE A 93 -0.31 -4.11 -5.86
N TYR A 94 0.83 -3.45 -5.63
CA TYR A 94 0.92 -1.98 -5.73
C TYR A 94 0.68 -1.52 -7.16
N SER A 95 1.32 -2.16 -8.15
CA SER A 95 1.07 -1.92 -9.57
C SER A 95 -0.41 -2.03 -9.92
N PHE A 96 -1.06 -3.08 -9.42
CA PHE A 96 -2.48 -3.30 -9.64
C PHE A 96 -3.34 -2.23 -8.97
N LEU A 97 -3.11 -1.93 -7.69
CA LEU A 97 -3.91 -0.97 -6.93
C LEU A 97 -3.83 0.43 -7.53
N ILE A 98 -2.65 0.88 -7.93
CA ILE A 98 -2.43 2.21 -8.53
C ILE A 98 -3.18 2.32 -9.86
N LYS A 99 -3.14 1.28 -10.70
CA LYS A 99 -3.90 1.26 -11.96
C LYS A 99 -5.41 1.11 -11.75
N LYS A 100 -5.83 0.33 -10.74
CA LYS A 100 -7.23 0.01 -10.48
C LYS A 100 -7.97 1.14 -9.77
N CYS A 101 -7.31 1.83 -8.85
CA CYS A 101 -7.89 2.89 -8.03
C CYS A 101 -7.55 4.25 -8.65
N SER A 102 -8.21 4.61 -9.75
CA SER A 102 -7.91 5.84 -10.51
C SER A 102 -8.23 7.15 -9.77
N GLU A 103 -8.94 7.07 -8.64
CA GLU A 103 -9.32 8.22 -7.81
C GLU A 103 -8.58 8.28 -6.46
N ILE A 104 -7.37 7.71 -6.37
CA ILE A 104 -6.53 7.85 -5.17
C ILE A 104 -6.26 9.35 -4.91
N LYS A 105 -6.57 9.77 -3.69
CA LYS A 105 -6.40 11.13 -3.17
C LYS A 105 -5.50 11.18 -1.95
N TYR A 106 -5.44 10.08 -1.19
CA TYR A 106 -4.72 9.97 0.07
C TYR A 106 -3.65 8.89 -0.06
N LEU A 107 -2.40 9.24 0.19
CA LEU A 107 -1.31 8.28 0.26
C LEU A 107 -0.69 8.36 1.65
N ASN A 108 -0.78 7.24 2.37
CA ASN A 108 -0.22 7.07 3.70
C ASN A 108 1.01 6.18 3.61
N ILE A 109 2.15 6.78 3.90
CA ILE A 109 3.42 6.08 3.97
C ILE A 109 3.89 6.12 5.42
N TYR A 110 3.79 4.97 6.09
CA TYR A 110 4.29 4.79 7.44
C TYR A 110 5.44 3.79 7.36
N ASP A 111 6.66 4.21 7.68
CA ASP A 111 7.75 3.26 7.85
C ASP A 111 7.49 2.36 9.07
N ALA A 112 8.05 1.16 9.03
CA ALA A 112 8.01 0.14 10.06
C ALA A 112 8.65 0.60 11.40
N PHE A 113 9.18 1.82 11.51
CA PHE A 113 9.75 2.35 12.76
C PHE A 113 8.75 2.55 13.90
N ASP A 114 7.44 2.51 13.65
CA ASP A 114 6.46 2.33 14.75
C ASP A 114 6.61 0.97 15.49
N LEU A 115 7.39 0.02 14.94
CA LEU A 115 7.82 -1.21 15.62
C LEU A 115 9.00 -1.01 16.58
N VAL A 116 9.51 0.21 16.80
CA VAL A 116 10.47 0.47 17.90
C VAL A 116 9.86 0.14 19.28
N TYR A 117 8.53 -0.01 19.38
CA TYR A 117 7.86 -0.59 20.55
C TYR A 117 7.78 -2.13 20.58
N HIS A 118 8.27 -2.82 19.55
CA HIS A 118 8.34 -4.27 19.42
C HIS A 118 9.77 -4.73 19.04
N PRO A 119 10.69 -4.84 20.01
CA PRO A 119 12.12 -5.14 19.79
C PRO A 119 12.43 -6.51 19.16
N GLU A 120 11.41 -7.34 18.93
CA GLU A 120 11.55 -8.66 18.29
C GLU A 120 11.35 -8.62 16.77
N ALA A 121 10.82 -7.51 16.22
CA ALA A 121 10.69 -7.35 14.79
C ALA A 121 12.03 -6.87 14.20
N LYS A 122 12.88 -7.81 13.78
CA LYS A 122 14.03 -7.51 12.94
C LYS A 122 13.52 -6.88 11.63
N ILE A 123 13.69 -5.57 11.50
CA ILE A 123 13.69 -4.92 10.20
C ILE A 123 14.93 -5.45 9.49
N SER A 124 14.74 -6.12 8.36
CA SER A 124 15.84 -6.37 7.44
C SER A 124 16.12 -5.02 6.79
N ASP A 125 17.34 -4.50 6.93
CA ASP A 125 17.83 -3.28 6.26
C ASP A 125 17.86 -3.41 4.72
N ASP A 126 17.16 -4.39 4.14
CA ASP A 126 17.29 -4.86 2.76
C ASP A 126 15.97 -4.72 1.96
N TYR A 127 14.97 -4.01 2.49
CA TYR A 127 13.77 -3.70 1.70
C TYR A 127 14.06 -2.53 0.75
N ASP A 128 14.41 -2.89 -0.49
CA ASP A 128 14.50 -1.95 -1.61
C ASP A 128 13.08 -1.52 -2.03
N TYR A 129 12.59 -0.42 -1.46
CA TYR A 129 11.32 0.21 -1.85
C TYR A 129 11.44 1.18 -3.03
N THR A 130 12.57 1.19 -3.74
CA THR A 130 12.75 2.02 -4.95
C THR A 130 11.63 1.77 -5.97
N PHE A 131 11.13 0.53 -6.07
CA PHE A 131 9.97 0.24 -6.91
C PHE A 131 8.72 1.04 -6.52
N LEU A 132 8.45 1.21 -5.22
CA LEU A 132 7.32 2.01 -4.74
C LEU A 132 7.51 3.47 -5.12
N GLU A 133 8.70 4.03 -4.93
CA GLU A 133 9.01 5.42 -5.29
C GLU A 133 8.57 5.74 -6.73
N TYR A 134 9.04 4.97 -7.71
CA TYR A 134 8.66 5.19 -9.10
C TYR A 134 7.18 4.93 -9.37
N THR A 135 6.58 3.93 -8.73
CA THR A 135 5.15 3.63 -8.94
C THR A 135 4.26 4.72 -8.33
N LEU A 136 4.70 5.38 -7.26
CA LEU A 136 3.99 6.52 -6.67
C LEU A 136 3.96 7.74 -7.60
N LEU A 137 4.93 7.89 -8.49
CA LEU A 137 4.93 8.97 -9.49
C LEU A 137 3.81 8.83 -10.53
N ASP A 138 3.20 7.65 -10.68
CA ASP A 138 2.04 7.44 -11.55
C ASP A 138 0.74 8.00 -10.94
N LEU A 139 0.76 8.47 -9.69
CA LEU A 139 -0.40 9.01 -8.99
C LEU A 139 -0.59 10.51 -9.27
N HIS A 140 -1.35 10.84 -10.31
CA HIS A 140 -1.51 12.23 -10.77
C HIS A 140 -2.61 13.06 -10.04
N ASN A 141 -3.39 12.45 -9.15
CA ASN A 141 -4.58 13.07 -8.51
C ASN A 141 -4.49 13.16 -6.98
N LEU A 142 -3.28 13.05 -6.43
CA LEU A 142 -3.06 13.10 -4.98
C LEU A 142 -3.42 14.49 -4.44
N LYS A 143 -4.15 14.48 -3.33
CA LYS A 143 -4.50 15.68 -2.55
C LYS A 143 -3.74 15.73 -1.24
N VAL A 144 -3.53 14.57 -0.62
CA VAL A 144 -2.86 14.45 0.66
C VAL A 144 -1.83 13.35 0.54
N ILE A 145 -0.59 13.68 0.89
CA ILE A 145 0.47 12.71 1.10
C ILE A 145 0.92 12.89 2.54
N THR A 146 0.86 11.79 3.29
CA THR A 146 1.32 11.74 4.66
C THR A 146 2.44 10.71 4.77
N ILE A 147 3.61 11.18 5.17
CA ILE A 147 4.87 10.42 5.25
C ILE A 147 5.33 10.48 6.71
N TYR A 148 5.37 9.32 7.35
CA TYR A 148 5.91 9.16 8.70
C TYR A 148 7.17 8.30 8.63
N SER A 149 8.30 8.90 9.01
CA SER A 149 9.66 8.37 8.89
C SER A 149 10.19 8.29 7.44
N PRO A 150 10.80 9.37 6.93
CA PRO A 150 11.32 9.45 5.56
C PRO A 150 12.61 8.65 5.29
N LEU A 151 13.21 8.03 6.32
CA LEU A 151 14.59 7.51 6.27
C LEU A 151 14.82 6.38 5.24
N LEU A 152 13.78 5.70 4.78
CA LEU A 152 13.87 4.62 3.78
C LEU A 152 13.30 4.98 2.40
N LEU A 153 12.68 6.15 2.23
CA LEU A 153 11.97 6.53 0.99
C LEU A 153 12.56 7.76 0.28
N PHE A 154 13.54 8.41 0.91
CA PHE A 154 14.08 9.70 0.47
C PHE A 154 15.61 9.76 0.61
N ASN A 155 16.30 8.63 0.43
CA ASN A 155 17.76 8.65 0.30
C ASN A 155 18.22 8.99 -1.14
N ASP A 156 17.28 9.21 -2.06
CA ASP A 156 17.56 9.60 -3.45
C ASP A 156 17.01 11.01 -3.74
N ASP A 157 17.92 11.96 -3.92
CA ASP A 157 17.61 13.35 -4.29
C ASP A 157 16.77 13.43 -5.60
N ASP A 158 16.91 12.47 -6.52
CA ASP A 158 16.15 12.43 -7.78
C ASP A 158 14.67 12.06 -7.57
N PHE A 159 14.37 11.20 -6.59
CA PHE A 159 12.98 10.88 -6.26
C PHE A 159 12.28 12.05 -5.58
N GLU A 160 12.96 12.76 -4.66
CA GLU A 160 12.42 13.97 -4.05
C GLU A 160 12.04 15.00 -5.12
N GLU A 161 12.97 15.35 -6.02
CA GLU A 161 12.71 16.30 -7.11
C GLU A 161 11.53 15.85 -8.01
N LYS A 162 11.45 14.56 -8.34
CA LYS A 162 10.33 14.01 -9.12
C LYS A 162 9.01 14.04 -8.36
N LEU A 163 9.01 13.72 -7.08
CA LEU A 163 7.83 13.79 -6.24
C LEU A 163 7.34 15.23 -6.14
N GLU A 164 8.25 16.19 -5.98
CA GLU A 164 7.93 17.62 -6.03
C GLU A 164 7.23 17.98 -7.36
N ILE A 165 7.78 17.56 -8.49
CA ILE A 165 7.22 17.85 -9.82
C ILE A 165 5.83 17.22 -10.04
N VAL A 166 5.65 15.97 -9.58
CA VAL A 166 4.41 15.20 -9.79
C VAL A 166 3.32 15.60 -8.80
N ALA A 167 3.67 15.79 -7.53
CA ALA A 167 2.70 16.02 -6.46
C ALA A 167 2.20 17.48 -6.44
N TYR A 168 3.07 18.49 -6.57
CA TYR A 168 2.71 19.88 -6.24
C TYR A 168 1.67 20.55 -7.15
N ARG A 169 1.27 19.95 -8.29
CA ARG A 169 0.22 20.55 -9.14
C ARG A 169 -1.17 20.47 -8.51
N ASN A 170 -1.48 19.39 -7.80
CA ASN A 170 -2.81 19.10 -7.27
C ASN A 170 -2.81 18.83 -5.75
N LEU A 171 -1.63 18.73 -5.13
CA LEU A 171 -1.48 18.44 -3.71
C LEU A 171 -2.00 19.62 -2.87
N GLU A 172 -2.89 19.31 -1.93
CA GLU A 172 -3.45 20.26 -0.97
C GLU A 172 -2.67 20.22 0.36
N ILE A 173 -2.21 19.03 0.76
CA ILE A 173 -1.52 18.79 2.03
C ILE A 173 -0.33 17.84 1.80
N LEU A 174 0.85 18.27 2.24
CA LEU A 174 2.03 17.44 2.39
C LEU A 174 2.39 17.42 3.88
N GLU A 175 2.27 16.27 4.51
CA GLU A 175 2.65 16.05 5.91
C GLU A 175 3.84 15.12 5.92
N VAL A 176 5.03 15.66 6.24
CA VAL A 176 6.25 14.89 6.43
C VAL A 176 6.63 14.98 7.90
N GLU A 177 6.44 13.90 8.64
CA GLU A 177 6.88 13.77 10.02
C GLU A 177 8.16 12.93 10.07
N SER A 178 9.28 13.61 10.29
CA SER A 178 10.54 12.96 10.66
C SER A 178 10.56 12.69 12.16
N ILE A 179 10.85 11.45 12.56
CA ILE A 179 11.20 11.14 13.95
C ILE A 179 12.61 11.69 14.19
N ASN A 180 12.70 12.98 14.49
CA ASN A 180 13.93 13.60 14.94
C ASN A 180 14.27 13.08 16.35
N GLY A 181 15.24 12.17 16.42
CA GLY A 181 16.20 12.06 17.51
C GLY A 181 15.71 11.52 18.86
N TYR A 182 15.86 10.21 19.06
CA TYR A 182 16.25 9.66 20.36
C TYR A 182 17.40 8.66 20.20
N LEU A 183 18.51 9.11 19.61
CA LEU A 183 19.82 8.61 20.00
C LEU A 183 20.27 9.42 21.21
N GLN A 184 19.79 9.05 22.40
CA GLN A 184 20.46 9.46 23.64
C GLN A 184 21.48 8.40 24.01
N SER A 185 22.76 8.78 23.81
CA SER A 185 24.01 8.36 24.46
C SER A 185 24.16 6.93 24.98
#